data_AF-A0AAD6NBG4-F1
#
_entry.id   AF-A0AAD6NBG4-F1
#
_cell.length_a   1.000
_cell.length_b   1.000
_cell.length_c   1.000
_cell.angle_alpha   90.00
_cell.angle_beta   90.00
_cell.angle_gamma   90.00
#
_symmetry.space_group_name_H-M   'P 1'
#
loop_
_entity.id
_entity.type
_entity.pdbx_description
1 polymer ?
#
loop_
_entity_poly.entity_id
_entity_poly.type
_entity_poly.pdbx_seq_one_letter_code
_entity_poly.pdbx_strand_id
1 'polypeptide(L)'
;MTKAVYERWLKDAEKWTPADDWDPTEYYQWCERLAQARNNLKGTMKSIDEDLLQEVASVCEKHRGTDAKHRDVSDISKVIVRYSIAYNFFVRRTFEDIEEKQAVARTQKHMALLGIGMNDIDLAQMLQKAADKVPFKDATKGALVEFSKQYSAAADVAMRWRTEINTYEKITTALIRKLVEANVKVADVPGIVAKLQVEEEKLMKGENAEKMCKFFTSDEEVRLFVSLRADPAIPNSETFLARDAHILNSVVKSKELDSLLNKALALEEASLTWAKTIGPAVTAIRRLGRRSAGKDASALAQYAKDHIKPSH
;
A
#
# COMPACT_ATOMS: atom_id res chain seq x y z
N MET A 1 43.47 -21.89 -27.07
CA MET A 1 42.57 -21.56 -25.95
C MET A 1 42.88 -20.11 -25.57
N THR A 2 42.01 -19.11 -25.57
CA THR A 2 40.57 -18.97 -25.28
C THR A 2 40.04 -17.70 -25.99
N LYS A 3 39.30 -17.83 -27.09
CA LYS A 3 38.58 -16.69 -27.74
C LYS A 3 37.07 -16.94 -27.89
N ALA A 4 36.57 -18.00 -27.25
CA ALA A 4 35.18 -18.43 -27.32
C ALA A 4 34.39 -18.07 -26.06
N VAL A 5 34.74 -16.98 -25.37
CA VAL A 5 34.01 -16.54 -24.19
C VAL A 5 33.14 -15.36 -24.63
N TYR A 6 31.82 -15.59 -24.69
CA TYR A 6 30.74 -14.60 -24.87
C TYR A 6 30.28 -14.24 -26.30
N GLU A 7 30.43 -15.12 -27.30
CA GLU A 7 29.85 -14.90 -28.64
C GLU A 7 28.33 -14.68 -28.60
N ARG A 8 27.60 -15.34 -27.69
CA ARG A 8 26.16 -15.12 -27.45
C ARG A 8 25.78 -13.68 -27.08
N TRP A 9 26.68 -12.93 -26.45
CA TRP A 9 26.43 -11.58 -25.93
C TRP A 9 27.10 -10.48 -26.76
N LEU A 10 28.12 -10.83 -27.54
CA LEU A 10 28.98 -9.86 -28.24
C LEU A 10 28.85 -9.89 -29.77
N LYS A 11 28.16 -10.89 -30.33
CA LYS A 11 28.04 -11.07 -31.80
C LYS A 11 27.35 -9.91 -32.51
N ASP A 12 26.44 -9.22 -31.82
CA ASP A 12 25.70 -8.05 -32.33
C ASP A 12 25.83 -6.82 -31.41
N ALA A 13 26.79 -6.83 -30.49
CA ALA A 13 27.03 -5.68 -29.61
C ALA A 13 27.65 -4.54 -30.43
N GLU A 14 26.92 -3.43 -30.57
CA GLU A 14 27.48 -2.20 -31.11
C GLU A 14 28.69 -1.79 -30.26
N LYS A 15 29.85 -1.63 -30.90
CA LYS A 15 31.05 -1.14 -30.21
C LYS A 15 30.78 0.29 -29.77
N TRP A 16 30.69 0.50 -28.46
CA TRP A 16 30.67 1.83 -27.87
C TRP A 16 31.94 2.59 -28.29
N THR A 17 31.76 3.75 -28.89
CA THR A 17 32.84 4.67 -29.26
C THR A 17 32.74 5.97 -28.45
N PRO A 18 33.84 6.68 -28.18
CA PRO A 18 33.79 8.00 -27.54
C PRO A 18 32.96 9.05 -28.29
N ALA A 19 32.61 8.82 -29.55
CA ALA A 19 31.70 9.66 -30.32
C ALA A 19 30.21 9.45 -29.94
N ASP A 20 29.92 8.40 -29.17
CA ASP A 20 28.63 8.07 -28.56
C ASP A 20 28.48 8.70 -27.15
N ASP A 21 29.42 9.56 -26.75
CA ASP A 21 29.31 10.37 -25.53
C ASP A 21 28.17 11.39 -25.68
N TRP A 22 27.27 11.38 -24.69
CA TRP A 22 26.06 12.19 -24.68
C TRP A 22 26.40 13.65 -24.41
N ASP A 23 25.79 14.58 -25.15
CA ASP A 23 25.78 16.00 -24.78
C ASP A 23 25.14 16.15 -23.38
N PRO A 24 25.81 16.67 -22.33
CA PRO A 24 25.27 16.91 -21.00
C PRO A 24 23.99 17.71 -20.94
N THR A 25 23.74 18.59 -21.90
CA THR A 25 22.44 19.23 -22.01
C THR A 25 21.37 18.18 -22.32
N GLU A 26 21.66 17.26 -23.24
CA GLU A 26 20.79 16.15 -23.59
C GLU A 26 20.74 15.07 -22.50
N TYR A 27 21.84 14.82 -21.76
CA TYR A 27 21.85 13.94 -20.59
C TYR A 27 20.98 14.50 -19.45
N TYR A 28 21.04 15.82 -19.22
CA TYR A 28 20.17 16.47 -18.24
C TYR A 28 18.69 16.42 -18.69
N GLN A 29 18.40 16.74 -19.95
CA GLN A 29 17.06 16.58 -20.52
C GLN A 29 16.58 15.12 -20.47
N TRP A 30 17.48 14.15 -20.60
CA TRP A 30 17.20 12.73 -20.42
C TRP A 30 16.82 12.42 -18.96
N CYS A 31 17.60 12.91 -17.99
CA CYS A 31 17.29 12.77 -16.57
C CYS A 31 15.92 13.40 -16.22
N GLU A 32 15.65 14.62 -16.71
CA GLU A 32 14.37 15.30 -16.51
C GLU A 32 13.20 14.53 -17.11
N ARG A 33 13.35 13.99 -18.32
CA ARG A 33 12.29 13.21 -18.99
C ARG A 33 12.03 11.89 -18.30
N LEU A 34 13.06 11.23 -17.78
CA LEU A 34 12.89 10.05 -16.95
C LEU A 34 12.18 10.40 -15.64
N ALA A 35 12.53 11.52 -15.00
CA ALA A 35 11.83 11.99 -13.81
C ALA A 35 10.35 12.31 -14.11
N GLN A 36 10.05 12.94 -15.24
CA GLN A 36 8.68 13.18 -15.71
C GLN A 36 7.94 11.87 -15.97
N ALA A 37 8.56 10.88 -16.63
CA ALA A 37 7.97 9.56 -16.85
C ALA A 37 7.66 8.85 -15.53
N ARG A 38 8.53 8.97 -14.52
CA ARG A 38 8.30 8.43 -13.16
C ARG A 38 7.11 9.11 -12.50
N ASN A 39 7.03 10.43 -12.58
CA ASN A 39 5.93 11.19 -12.00
C ASN A 39 4.60 10.88 -12.70
N ASN A 40 4.60 10.77 -14.03
CA ASN A 40 3.44 10.37 -14.81
C ASN A 40 2.99 8.96 -14.43
N LEU A 41 3.93 8.00 -14.31
CA LEU A 41 3.62 6.64 -13.88
C LEU A 41 2.95 6.62 -12.50
N LYS A 42 3.48 7.37 -11.52
CA LYS A 42 2.84 7.51 -10.20
C LYS A 42 1.43 8.10 -10.29
N GLY A 43 1.24 9.13 -11.13
CA GLY A 43 -0.06 9.73 -11.38
C GLY A 43 -1.05 8.73 -12.01
N THR A 44 -0.61 7.96 -12.99
CA THR A 44 -1.42 6.91 -13.63
C THR A 44 -1.79 5.81 -12.65
N MET A 45 -0.84 5.32 -11.85
CA MET A 45 -1.12 4.34 -10.79
C MET A 45 -2.17 4.87 -9.81
N LYS A 46 -2.02 6.13 -9.37
CA LYS A 46 -2.97 6.77 -8.47
C LYS A 46 -4.38 6.83 -9.10
N SER A 47 -4.48 7.25 -10.36
CA SER A 47 -5.76 7.34 -11.07
C SER A 47 -6.44 5.97 -11.21
N ILE A 48 -5.69 4.92 -11.56
CA ILE A 48 -6.23 3.54 -11.64
C ILE A 48 -6.83 3.12 -10.29
N ASP A 49 -6.10 3.40 -9.20
CA ASP A 49 -6.52 3.00 -7.86
C ASP A 49 -7.69 3.84 -7.34
N GLU A 50 -7.77 5.12 -7.72
CA GLU A 50 -8.93 5.99 -7.48
C GLU A 50 -10.17 5.50 -8.24
N ASP A 51 -10.02 5.12 -9.51
CA ASP A 51 -11.11 4.56 -10.32
C ASP A 51 -11.60 3.23 -9.72
N LEU A 52 -10.67 2.35 -9.33
CA LEU A 52 -11.02 1.10 -8.66
C LEU A 52 -11.74 1.35 -7.33
N LEU A 53 -11.32 2.35 -6.55
CA LEU A 53 -11.98 2.73 -5.30
C LEU A 53 -13.41 3.21 -5.51
N GLN A 54 -13.68 3.97 -6.58
CA GLN A 54 -15.05 4.39 -6.93
C GLN A 54 -15.93 3.19 -7.32
N GLU A 55 -15.39 2.25 -8.09
CA GLU A 55 -16.11 1.03 -8.50
C GLU A 55 -16.45 0.15 -7.30
N VAL A 56 -15.47 -0.05 -6.39
CA VAL A 56 -15.70 -0.79 -5.15
C VAL A 56 -16.73 -0.06 -4.28
N ALA A 57 -16.67 1.26 -4.16
CA ALA A 57 -17.65 2.05 -3.42
C ALA A 57 -19.06 1.89 -3.98
N SER A 58 -19.22 1.85 -5.31
CA SER A 58 -20.52 1.58 -5.94
C SER A 58 -21.07 0.20 -5.55
N VAL A 59 -20.23 -0.82 -5.52
CA VAL A 59 -20.63 -2.17 -5.09
C VAL A 59 -20.95 -2.19 -3.60
N CYS A 60 -20.11 -1.60 -2.75
CA CYS A 60 -20.37 -1.48 -1.32
C CYS A 60 -21.69 -0.75 -1.02
N GLU A 61 -22.04 0.29 -1.78
CA GLU A 61 -23.31 1.03 -1.62
C GLU A 61 -24.53 0.13 -1.89
N LYS A 62 -24.45 -0.80 -2.86
CA LYS A 62 -25.52 -1.79 -3.11
C LYS A 62 -25.73 -2.75 -1.94
N HIS A 63 -24.65 -3.06 -1.21
CA HIS A 63 -24.64 -3.96 -0.06
C HIS A 63 -24.70 -3.22 1.29
N ARG A 64 -24.92 -1.91 1.27
CA ARG A 64 -24.88 -1.04 2.44
C ARG A 64 -25.94 -1.40 3.48
N GLY A 65 -27.13 -1.81 3.02
CA GLY A 65 -28.31 -1.90 3.86
C GLY A 65 -28.87 -0.51 4.23
N THR A 66 -29.96 -0.49 4.99
CA THR A 66 -30.70 0.75 5.33
C THR A 66 -29.99 1.61 6.36
N ASP A 67 -29.26 1.00 7.31
CA ASP A 67 -28.77 1.69 8.50
C ASP A 67 -27.33 2.19 8.37
N ALA A 68 -26.58 1.71 7.38
CA ALA A 68 -25.20 2.13 7.16
C ALA A 68 -25.11 3.45 6.40
N LYS A 69 -24.07 4.23 6.72
CA LYS A 69 -23.84 5.58 6.20
C LYS A 69 -22.83 5.52 5.05
N HIS A 70 -22.71 6.61 4.29
CA HIS A 70 -21.70 6.72 3.22
C HIS A 70 -20.26 6.61 3.72
N ARG A 71 -20.00 6.95 4.98
CA ARG A 71 -18.68 6.77 5.60
C ARG A 71 -18.30 5.28 5.68
N ASP A 72 -19.24 4.43 6.10
CA ASP A 72 -19.11 2.98 6.24
C ASP A 72 -18.73 2.36 4.88
N VAL A 73 -19.40 2.82 3.83
CA VAL A 73 -19.09 2.45 2.42
C VAL A 73 -17.69 2.88 2.03
N SER A 74 -17.29 4.13 2.30
CA SER A 74 -15.94 4.64 2.01
C SER A 74 -14.87 3.81 2.73
N ASP A 75 -15.05 3.54 4.02
CA ASP A 75 -14.06 2.87 4.85
C ASP A 75 -13.88 1.40 4.42
N ILE A 76 -14.99 0.67 4.17
CA ILE A 76 -14.91 -0.70 3.63
C ILE A 76 -14.37 -0.75 2.21
N SER A 77 -14.64 0.25 1.37
CA SER A 77 -14.11 0.28 0.02
C SER A 77 -12.58 0.35 0.01
N LYS A 78 -12.00 1.14 0.92
CA LYS A 78 -10.55 1.20 1.11
C LYS A 78 -9.98 -0.14 1.58
N VAL A 79 -10.65 -0.80 2.51
CA VAL A 79 -10.29 -2.15 2.99
C VAL A 79 -10.29 -3.17 1.86
N ILE A 80 -11.26 -3.12 0.96
CA ILE A 80 -11.36 -4.06 -0.16
C ILE A 80 -10.27 -3.80 -1.21
N VAL A 81 -10.08 -2.53 -1.58
CA VAL A 81 -9.12 -2.15 -2.63
C VAL A 81 -7.67 -2.41 -2.24
N ARG A 82 -7.31 -2.25 -0.95
CA ARG A 82 -5.90 -2.32 -0.52
C ARG A 82 -5.21 -3.64 -0.87
N TYR A 83 -5.90 -4.78 -0.82
CA TYR A 83 -5.30 -6.07 -1.18
C TYR A 83 -5.00 -6.16 -2.68
N SER A 84 -5.86 -5.58 -3.51
CA SER A 84 -5.62 -5.46 -4.96
C SER A 84 -4.41 -4.57 -5.23
N ILE A 85 -4.33 -3.40 -4.57
CA ILE A 85 -3.19 -2.50 -4.69
C ILE A 85 -1.89 -3.19 -4.25
N ALA A 86 -1.88 -3.83 -3.08
CA ALA A 86 -0.69 -4.49 -2.55
C ALA A 86 -0.17 -5.57 -3.50
N TYR A 87 -1.04 -6.43 -4.01
CA TYR A 87 -0.65 -7.44 -4.99
C TYR A 87 -0.14 -6.79 -6.28
N ASN A 88 -0.91 -5.86 -6.84
CA ASN A 88 -0.58 -5.24 -8.12
C ASN A 88 0.70 -4.44 -8.03
N PHE A 89 1.02 -3.82 -6.90
CA PHE A 89 2.24 -3.05 -6.74
C PHE A 89 3.51 -3.84 -7.11
N PHE A 90 3.52 -5.16 -6.84
CA PHE A 90 4.61 -6.04 -7.25
C PHE A 90 4.57 -6.41 -8.74
N VAL A 91 3.39 -6.76 -9.27
CA VAL A 91 3.26 -7.24 -10.67
C VAL A 91 3.07 -6.13 -11.71
N ARG A 92 2.86 -4.90 -11.27
CA ARG A 92 2.66 -3.73 -12.13
C ARG A 92 3.84 -3.61 -13.08
N ARG A 93 3.54 -3.44 -14.36
CA ARG A 93 4.56 -3.22 -15.40
C ARG A 93 5.15 -1.82 -15.21
N THR A 94 6.15 -1.72 -14.37
CA THR A 94 6.95 -0.50 -14.19
C THR A 94 8.30 -0.67 -14.88
N PHE A 95 8.98 0.45 -15.13
CA PHE A 95 10.39 0.46 -15.55
C PHE A 95 11.34 0.60 -14.36
N GLU A 96 10.80 0.64 -13.13
CA GLU A 96 11.62 0.74 -11.94
C GLU A 96 11.87 -0.68 -11.41
N ASP A 97 13.13 -1.09 -11.37
CA ASP A 97 13.53 -2.21 -10.54
C ASP A 97 13.49 -1.74 -9.08
N ILE A 98 12.41 -2.12 -8.38
CA ILE A 98 12.26 -1.84 -6.96
C ILE A 98 12.96 -2.97 -6.20
N GLU A 99 13.97 -2.62 -5.41
CA GLU A 99 14.55 -3.59 -4.47
C GLU A 99 13.45 -4.13 -3.55
N GLU A 100 13.37 -5.46 -3.39
CA GLU A 100 12.32 -6.11 -2.58
C GLU A 100 12.23 -5.54 -1.15
N LYS A 101 13.39 -5.20 -0.56
CA LYS A 101 13.48 -4.57 0.77
C LYS A 101 12.78 -3.21 0.88
N GLN A 102 12.52 -2.54 -0.25
CA GLN A 102 11.81 -1.26 -0.31
C GLN A 102 10.34 -1.42 -0.73
N ALA A 103 9.93 -2.61 -1.18
CA ALA A 103 8.60 -2.82 -1.75
C ALA A 103 7.48 -2.50 -0.75
N VAL A 104 7.65 -2.91 0.52
CA VAL A 104 6.69 -2.61 1.60
C VAL A 104 6.52 -1.11 1.78
N ALA A 105 7.62 -0.39 2.08
CA ALA A 105 7.59 1.05 2.34
C ALA A 105 7.06 1.86 1.13
N ARG A 106 7.40 1.46 -0.10
CA ARG A 106 6.91 2.13 -1.32
C ARG A 106 5.42 1.89 -1.54
N THR A 107 4.95 0.67 -1.33
CA THR A 107 3.52 0.33 -1.43
C THR A 107 2.73 1.12 -0.39
N GLN A 108 3.21 1.20 0.85
CA GLN A 108 2.58 1.99 1.91
C GLN A 108 2.53 3.48 1.57
N LYS A 109 3.64 4.03 1.06
CA LYS A 109 3.67 5.43 0.63
C LYS A 109 2.64 5.71 -0.47
N HIS A 110 2.47 4.77 -1.41
CA HIS A 110 1.45 4.87 -2.46
C HIS A 110 0.03 4.80 -1.89
N MET A 111 -0.26 3.82 -1.02
CA MET A 111 -1.55 3.69 -0.34
C MET A 111 -1.89 4.91 0.53
N ALA A 112 -0.90 5.51 1.19
CA ALA A 112 -1.08 6.71 2.00
C ALA A 112 -1.53 7.91 1.17
N LEU A 113 -1.10 8.04 -0.10
CA LEU A 113 -1.58 9.08 -1.02
C LEU A 113 -3.07 8.94 -1.36
N LEU A 114 -3.63 7.74 -1.16
CA LEU A 114 -5.05 7.41 -1.36
C LEU A 114 -5.83 7.41 -0.03
N GLY A 115 -5.16 7.68 1.10
CA GLY A 115 -5.76 7.56 2.43
C GLY A 115 -6.17 6.13 2.78
N ILE A 116 -5.42 5.15 2.28
CA ILE A 116 -5.61 3.71 2.52
C ILE A 116 -4.49 3.22 3.45
N GLY A 117 -4.87 2.51 4.52
CA GLY A 117 -3.94 1.87 5.45
C GLY A 117 -3.85 0.36 5.22
N MET A 118 -2.67 -0.21 5.48
CA MET A 118 -2.49 -1.66 5.56
C MET A 118 -1.34 -2.00 6.52
N ASN A 119 -1.47 -3.08 7.27
CA ASN A 119 -0.41 -3.59 8.13
C ASN A 119 0.77 -4.11 7.28
N ASP A 120 2.00 -3.83 7.70
CA ASP A 120 3.25 -4.25 7.04
C ASP A 120 3.28 -5.76 6.75
N ILE A 121 2.79 -6.59 7.69
CA ILE A 121 2.76 -8.05 7.57
C ILE A 121 1.80 -8.48 6.46
N ASP A 122 0.57 -7.97 6.47
CA ASP A 122 -0.42 -8.30 5.44
C ASP A 122 0.06 -7.85 4.05
N LEU A 123 0.69 -6.67 4.00
CA LEU A 123 1.23 -6.13 2.77
C LEU A 123 2.38 -7.00 2.26
N ALA A 124 3.31 -7.40 3.13
CA ALA A 124 4.40 -8.32 2.79
C ALA A 124 3.86 -9.67 2.30
N GLN A 125 2.80 -10.21 2.91
CA GLN A 125 2.15 -11.44 2.46
C GLN A 125 1.56 -11.30 1.06
N MET A 126 0.93 -10.17 0.74
CA MET A 126 0.40 -9.92 -0.60
C MET A 126 1.50 -9.78 -1.65
N LEU A 127 2.59 -9.07 -1.32
CA LEU A 127 3.78 -9.00 -2.17
C LEU A 127 4.40 -10.38 -2.41
N GLN A 128 4.48 -11.21 -1.36
CA GLN A 128 5.00 -12.58 -1.47
C GLN A 128 4.11 -13.46 -2.35
N LYS A 129 2.78 -13.41 -2.18
CA LYS A 129 1.84 -14.13 -3.07
C LYS A 129 2.03 -13.75 -4.54
N ALA A 130 2.28 -12.47 -4.80
CA ALA A 130 2.57 -11.97 -6.14
C ALA A 130 3.91 -12.51 -6.67
N ALA A 131 4.96 -12.52 -5.85
CA ALA A 131 6.27 -13.10 -6.19
C ALA A 131 6.18 -14.61 -6.47
N ASP A 132 5.37 -15.33 -5.69
CA ASP A 132 5.10 -16.76 -5.83
C ASP A 132 4.13 -17.08 -6.98
N LYS A 133 3.68 -16.06 -7.72
CA LYS A 133 2.77 -16.17 -8.88
C LYS A 133 1.43 -16.83 -8.54
N VAL A 134 0.96 -16.67 -7.29
CA VAL A 134 -0.41 -17.05 -6.93
C VAL A 134 -1.37 -16.20 -7.76
N PRO A 135 -2.36 -16.77 -8.48
CA PRO A 135 -3.23 -15.97 -9.34
C PRO A 135 -3.87 -14.79 -8.58
N PHE A 136 -3.86 -13.59 -9.18
CA PHE A 136 -4.34 -12.33 -8.55
C PHE A 136 -5.67 -12.49 -7.82
N LYS A 137 -6.64 -13.13 -8.48
CA LYS A 137 -7.98 -13.35 -7.92
C LYS A 137 -7.93 -14.21 -6.67
N ASP A 138 -7.20 -15.32 -6.72
CA ASP A 138 -7.09 -16.27 -5.62
C ASP A 138 -6.36 -15.63 -4.42
N ALA A 139 -5.27 -14.91 -4.69
CA ALA A 139 -4.51 -14.18 -3.68
C ALA A 139 -5.38 -13.14 -2.96
N THR A 140 -6.06 -12.29 -3.74
CA THR A 140 -6.86 -11.17 -3.23
C THR A 140 -8.14 -11.65 -2.56
N LYS A 141 -8.89 -12.57 -3.18
CA LYS A 141 -10.11 -13.14 -2.61
C LYS A 141 -9.81 -13.93 -1.34
N GLY A 142 -8.75 -14.74 -1.33
CA GLY A 142 -8.32 -15.46 -0.14
C GLY A 142 -7.99 -14.52 1.02
N ALA A 143 -7.24 -13.44 0.75
CA ALA A 143 -6.93 -12.43 1.77
C ALA A 143 -8.19 -11.71 2.28
N LEU A 144 -9.10 -11.31 1.40
CA LEU A 144 -10.36 -10.67 1.77
C LEU A 144 -11.28 -11.59 2.59
N VAL A 145 -11.38 -12.87 2.23
CA VAL A 145 -12.15 -13.86 3.00
C VAL A 145 -11.58 -14.03 4.41
N GLU A 146 -10.26 -14.13 4.52
CA GLU A 146 -9.60 -14.29 5.82
C GLU A 146 -9.78 -13.03 6.67
N PHE A 147 -9.54 -11.86 6.09
CA PHE A 147 -9.76 -10.58 6.75
C PHE A 147 -11.22 -10.42 7.19
N SER A 148 -12.20 -10.78 6.35
CA SER A 148 -13.63 -10.68 6.68
C SER A 148 -14.01 -11.55 7.89
N LYS A 149 -13.41 -12.74 8.02
CA LYS A 149 -13.61 -13.62 9.19
C LYS A 149 -13.02 -13.00 10.45
N GLN A 150 -11.77 -12.54 10.37
CA GLN A 150 -11.07 -11.92 11.50
C GLN A 150 -11.78 -10.64 11.95
N TYR A 151 -12.19 -9.81 10.99
CA TYR A 151 -12.95 -8.58 11.22
C TYR A 151 -14.25 -8.89 11.96
N SER A 152 -15.02 -9.87 11.48
CA SER A 152 -16.29 -10.25 12.10
C SER A 152 -16.09 -10.80 13.52
N ALA A 153 -15.07 -11.63 13.73
CA ALA A 153 -14.75 -12.20 15.05
C ALA A 153 -14.31 -11.13 16.06
N ALA A 154 -13.57 -10.12 15.61
CA ALA A 154 -13.06 -9.05 16.48
C ALA A 154 -14.04 -7.89 16.66
N ALA A 155 -15.02 -7.73 15.77
CA ALA A 155 -15.99 -6.63 15.81
C ALA A 155 -16.74 -6.59 17.14
N ASP A 156 -17.18 -7.75 17.65
CA ASP A 156 -17.94 -7.81 18.91
C ASP A 156 -17.11 -7.35 20.11
N VAL A 157 -15.83 -7.76 20.20
CA VAL A 157 -14.93 -7.35 21.27
C VAL A 157 -14.65 -5.85 21.20
N ALA A 158 -14.41 -5.32 20.00
CA ALA A 158 -14.15 -3.89 19.80
C ALA A 158 -15.39 -3.02 20.10
N MET A 159 -16.59 -3.50 19.74
CA MET A 159 -17.85 -2.83 20.07
C MET A 159 -18.09 -2.84 21.58
N ARG A 160 -17.91 -3.98 22.26
CA ARG A 160 -17.99 -4.09 23.72
C ARG A 160 -17.03 -3.13 24.43
N TRP A 161 -15.78 -3.05 23.98
CA TRP A 161 -14.78 -2.12 24.54
C TRP A 161 -15.32 -0.70 24.52
N ARG A 162 -15.88 -0.30 23.37
CA ARG A 162 -16.42 1.04 23.21
C ARG A 162 -17.62 1.29 24.13
N THR A 163 -18.56 0.35 24.25
CA THR A 163 -19.76 0.53 25.08
C THR A 163 -19.49 0.46 26.58
N GLU A 164 -18.62 -0.45 27.02
CA GLU A 164 -18.38 -0.74 28.44
C GLU A 164 -17.29 0.18 29.03
N ILE A 165 -16.25 0.49 28.25
CA ILE A 165 -15.12 1.32 28.71
C ILE A 165 -15.33 2.79 28.36
N ASN A 166 -15.83 3.07 27.14
CA ASN A 166 -16.15 4.42 26.65
C ASN A 166 -15.09 5.49 27.00
N THR A 167 -13.81 5.17 26.77
CA THR A 167 -12.68 6.07 27.05
C THR A 167 -12.31 6.93 25.84
N TYR A 168 -11.41 7.90 26.03
CA TYR A 168 -10.85 8.71 24.97
C TYR A 168 -10.09 7.87 23.94
N GLU A 169 -10.21 8.22 22.66
CA GLU A 169 -9.51 7.54 21.57
C GLU A 169 -7.99 7.50 21.79
N LYS A 170 -7.40 8.60 22.28
CA LYS A 170 -5.97 8.69 22.61
C LYS A 170 -5.53 7.58 23.58
N ILE A 171 -6.34 7.29 24.61
CA ILE A 171 -6.06 6.24 25.60
C ILE A 171 -6.15 4.86 24.96
N THR A 172 -7.18 4.62 24.14
CA THR A 172 -7.34 3.36 23.42
C THR A 172 -6.15 3.11 22.49
N THR A 173 -5.73 4.12 21.71
CA THR A 173 -4.56 4.03 20.83
C THR A 173 -3.26 3.78 21.59
N ALA A 174 -3.06 4.43 22.73
CA ALA A 174 -1.88 4.22 23.57
C ALA A 174 -1.86 2.80 24.17
N LEU A 175 -3.01 2.28 24.61
CA LEU A 175 -3.14 0.90 25.06
C LEU A 175 -2.80 -0.09 23.94
N ILE A 176 -3.39 0.06 22.75
CA ILE A 176 -3.13 -0.82 21.60
C ILE A 176 -1.64 -0.86 21.27
N ARG A 177 -0.96 0.29 21.26
CA ARG A 177 0.49 0.35 21.01
C ARG A 177 1.27 -0.51 22.00
N LYS A 178 0.98 -0.39 23.30
CA LYS A 178 1.64 -1.19 24.34
C LYS A 178 1.29 -2.67 24.26
N LEU A 179 0.08 -3.01 23.81
CA LEU A 179 -0.35 -4.40 23.61
C LEU A 179 0.35 -5.07 22.41
N VAL A 180 0.60 -4.32 21.33
CA VAL A 180 1.33 -4.81 20.15
C VAL A 180 2.80 -5.09 20.50
N GLU A 181 3.45 -4.21 21.26
CA GLU A 181 4.88 -4.31 21.58
C GLU A 181 5.24 -5.52 22.46
N ALA A 182 4.29 -6.03 23.25
CA ALA A 182 4.59 -7.02 24.29
C ALA A 182 4.02 -8.43 24.04
N ASN A 183 3.48 -8.72 22.85
CA ASN A 183 2.86 -10.01 22.50
C ASN A 183 1.96 -10.55 23.64
N VAL A 184 1.07 -9.68 24.08
CA VAL A 184 0.56 -9.64 25.46
C VAL A 184 -0.49 -10.71 25.75
N LYS A 185 -0.36 -11.36 26.91
CA LYS A 185 -1.41 -12.20 27.51
C LYS A 185 -2.36 -11.34 28.33
N VAL A 186 -3.58 -11.81 28.55
CA VAL A 186 -4.59 -11.13 29.38
C VAL A 186 -4.04 -10.77 30.77
N ALA A 187 -3.16 -11.60 31.31
CA ALA A 187 -2.52 -11.40 32.60
C ALA A 187 -1.63 -10.14 32.68
N ASP A 188 -1.08 -9.66 31.56
CA ASP A 188 -0.20 -8.47 31.56
C ASP A 188 -1.00 -7.16 31.40
N VAL A 189 -2.27 -7.24 31.00
CA VAL A 189 -3.15 -6.07 30.78
C VAL A 189 -3.20 -5.16 32.01
N PRO A 190 -3.39 -5.64 33.25
CA PRO A 190 -3.41 -4.76 34.42
C PRO A 190 -2.12 -3.96 34.63
N GLY A 191 -0.97 -4.59 34.38
CA GLY A 191 0.33 -3.92 34.48
C GLY A 191 0.52 -2.84 33.41
N ILE A 192 0.01 -3.06 32.20
CA ILE A 192 0.03 -2.08 31.10
C ILE A 192 -0.91 -0.91 31.40
N VAL A 193 -2.12 -1.21 31.89
CA VAL A 193 -3.12 -0.21 32.27
C VAL A 193 -2.60 0.67 33.41
N ALA A 194 -1.95 0.10 34.43
CA ALA A 194 -1.36 0.86 35.53
C ALA A 194 -0.28 1.84 35.03
N LYS A 195 0.59 1.41 34.11
CA LYS A 195 1.58 2.30 33.48
C LYS A 195 0.91 3.43 32.70
N LEU A 196 -0.12 3.09 31.92
CA LEU A 196 -0.86 4.07 31.12
C LEU A 196 -1.59 5.10 32.01
N GLN A 197 -2.12 4.68 33.16
CA GLN A 197 -2.77 5.57 34.11
C GLN A 197 -1.79 6.61 34.68
N VAL A 198 -0.52 6.24 34.90
CA VAL A 198 0.52 7.18 35.32
C VAL A 198 0.91 8.13 34.17
N GLU A 199 1.06 7.61 32.96
CA GLU A 199 1.46 8.40 31.78
C GLU A 199 0.36 9.38 31.32
N GLU A 200 -0.91 9.02 31.48
CA GLU A 200 -2.08 9.76 30.98
C GLU A 200 -3.07 10.11 32.11
N GLU A 201 -2.55 10.41 33.30
CA GLU A 201 -3.31 10.66 34.55
C GLU A 201 -4.49 11.65 34.36
N LYS A 202 -4.30 12.68 33.53
CA LYS A 202 -5.33 13.70 33.25
C LYS A 202 -6.53 13.17 32.44
N LEU A 203 -6.33 12.10 31.68
CA LEU A 203 -7.30 11.55 30.74
C LEU A 203 -7.85 10.18 31.19
N MET A 204 -7.20 9.54 32.17
CA MET A 204 -7.53 8.21 32.63
C MET A 204 -7.97 8.21 34.10
N LYS A 205 -9.28 8.29 34.33
CA LYS A 205 -9.88 8.18 35.66
C LYS A 205 -9.73 6.75 36.21
N GLY A 206 -9.60 6.62 37.54
CA GLY A 206 -9.44 5.33 38.22
C GLY A 206 -10.52 4.29 37.88
N GLU A 207 -11.79 4.71 37.78
CA GLU A 207 -12.89 3.81 37.39
C GLU A 207 -12.70 3.23 35.97
N ASN A 208 -12.21 4.02 35.03
CA ASN A 208 -11.94 3.53 33.68
C ASN A 208 -10.74 2.57 33.68
N ALA A 209 -9.71 2.84 34.47
CA ALA A 209 -8.57 1.94 34.62
C ALA A 209 -9.01 0.56 35.18
N GLU A 210 -9.85 0.55 36.22
CA GLU A 210 -10.39 -0.69 36.78
C GLU A 210 -11.23 -1.49 35.78
N LYS A 211 -12.09 -0.80 35.00
CA LYS A 211 -12.87 -1.45 33.94
C LYS A 211 -11.95 -2.04 32.86
N MET A 212 -10.92 -1.31 32.42
CA MET A 212 -9.96 -1.80 31.43
C MET A 212 -9.19 -3.04 31.91
N CYS A 213 -8.77 -3.07 33.18
CA CYS A 213 -8.10 -4.24 33.77
C CYS A 213 -8.95 -5.51 33.76
N LYS A 214 -10.28 -5.37 33.78
CA LYS A 214 -11.24 -6.49 33.87
C LYS A 214 -11.96 -6.79 32.56
N PHE A 215 -11.72 -5.99 31.51
CA PHE A 215 -12.49 -6.06 30.28
C PHE A 215 -12.25 -7.37 29.52
N PHE A 216 -10.98 -7.71 29.32
CA PHE A 216 -10.57 -8.91 28.61
C PHE A 216 -10.64 -10.10 29.56
N THR A 217 -11.29 -11.17 29.10
CA THR A 217 -11.47 -12.42 29.86
C THR A 217 -10.54 -13.53 29.38
N SER A 218 -9.89 -13.36 28.22
CA SER A 218 -8.98 -14.34 27.63
C SER A 218 -7.91 -13.70 26.76
N ASP A 219 -6.81 -14.44 26.52
CA ASP A 219 -5.76 -14.06 25.58
C ASP A 219 -6.31 -13.86 24.15
N GLU A 220 -7.34 -14.64 23.79
CA GLU A 220 -7.98 -14.55 22.48
C GLU A 220 -8.73 -13.23 22.29
N GLU A 221 -9.44 -12.73 23.31
CA GLU A 221 -10.10 -11.42 23.21
C GLU A 221 -9.06 -10.28 23.08
N VAL A 222 -7.92 -10.37 23.77
CA VAL A 222 -6.81 -9.41 23.59
C VAL A 222 -6.31 -9.46 22.16
N ARG A 223 -6.04 -10.66 21.63
CA ARG A 223 -5.55 -10.87 20.27
C ARG A 223 -6.53 -10.30 19.24
N LEU A 224 -7.82 -10.62 19.34
CA LEU A 224 -8.85 -10.13 18.44
C LEU A 224 -8.94 -8.60 18.48
N PHE A 225 -9.01 -8.02 19.68
CA PHE A 225 -9.10 -6.57 19.85
C PHE A 225 -7.89 -5.84 19.25
N VAL A 226 -6.68 -6.31 19.54
CA VAL A 226 -5.44 -5.73 19.00
C VAL A 226 -5.39 -5.90 17.48
N SER A 227 -5.72 -7.09 16.95
CA SER A 227 -5.65 -7.35 15.50
C SER A 227 -6.53 -6.39 14.68
N LEU A 228 -7.73 -6.08 15.18
CA LEU A 228 -8.64 -5.16 14.51
C LEU A 228 -8.22 -3.70 14.73
N ARG A 229 -7.89 -3.32 15.97
CA ARG A 229 -7.67 -1.91 16.31
C ARG A 229 -6.27 -1.40 15.98
N ALA A 230 -5.32 -2.30 15.73
CA ALA A 230 -4.02 -1.95 15.17
C ALA A 230 -4.04 -1.81 13.64
N ASP A 231 -5.11 -2.24 12.96
CA ASP A 231 -5.22 -2.09 11.52
C ASP A 231 -5.45 -0.60 11.15
N PRO A 232 -4.53 0.02 10.39
CA PRO A 232 -4.62 1.45 10.06
C PRO A 232 -5.77 1.81 9.10
N ALA A 233 -6.43 0.84 8.45
CA ALA A 233 -7.61 1.09 7.63
C ALA A 233 -8.91 1.18 8.45
N ILE A 234 -8.91 0.71 9.70
CA ILE A 234 -10.12 0.64 10.50
C ILE A 234 -10.28 1.94 11.29
N PRO A 235 -11.38 2.69 11.08
CA PRO A 235 -11.62 3.92 11.81
C PRO A 235 -11.82 3.63 13.30
N ASN A 236 -11.31 4.54 14.13
CA ASN A 236 -11.35 4.38 15.57
C ASN A 236 -12.73 4.66 16.23
N SER A 237 -13.85 4.67 15.47
CA SER A 237 -15.16 5.17 15.95
C SER A 237 -16.29 4.13 16.06
N GLU A 238 -17.28 4.46 16.92
CA GLU A 238 -18.25 3.60 17.61
C GLU A 238 -19.40 2.97 16.79
N THR A 239 -19.79 3.54 15.66
CA THR A 239 -21.09 3.21 15.04
C THR A 239 -21.01 2.28 13.83
N PHE A 240 -19.81 1.78 13.52
CA PHE A 240 -19.46 1.36 12.17
C PHE A 240 -19.12 -0.12 12.05
N LEU A 241 -18.48 -0.74 13.05
CA LEU A 241 -17.87 -2.05 12.86
C LEU A 241 -18.87 -3.16 12.49
N ALA A 242 -20.06 -3.21 13.10
CA ALA A 242 -21.06 -4.21 12.72
C ALA A 242 -21.62 -3.98 11.29
N ARG A 243 -21.74 -2.72 10.88
CA ARG A 243 -22.22 -2.33 9.55
C ARG A 243 -21.16 -2.57 8.49
N ASP A 244 -19.93 -2.18 8.79
CA ASP A 244 -18.73 -2.45 8.02
C ASP A 244 -18.55 -3.96 7.81
N ALA A 245 -18.68 -4.75 8.88
CA ALA A 245 -18.66 -6.21 8.81
C ALA A 245 -19.78 -6.75 7.91
N HIS A 246 -20.99 -6.18 7.99
CA HIS A 246 -22.10 -6.55 7.12
C HIS A 246 -21.76 -6.28 5.65
N ILE A 247 -21.34 -5.05 5.30
CA ILE A 247 -20.99 -4.66 3.94
C ILE A 247 -19.87 -5.55 3.40
N LEU A 248 -18.78 -5.69 4.16
CA LEU A 248 -17.62 -6.50 3.77
C LEU A 248 -18.02 -7.95 3.51
N ASN A 249 -18.76 -8.58 4.44
CA ASN A 249 -19.21 -9.96 4.27
C ASN A 249 -20.15 -10.11 3.07
N SER A 250 -21.05 -9.16 2.85
CA SER A 250 -21.98 -9.17 1.71
C SER A 250 -21.23 -9.07 0.39
N VAL A 251 -20.26 -8.16 0.26
CA VAL A 251 -19.42 -8.04 -0.94
C VAL A 251 -18.59 -9.30 -1.15
N VAL A 252 -17.92 -9.81 -0.12
CA VAL A 252 -17.04 -10.99 -0.20
C VAL A 252 -17.79 -12.25 -0.63
N LYS A 253 -19.06 -12.40 -0.21
CA LYS A 253 -19.92 -13.52 -0.59
C LYS A 253 -20.64 -13.31 -1.93
N SER A 254 -20.63 -12.09 -2.46
CA SER A 254 -21.31 -11.76 -3.71
C SER A 254 -20.53 -12.23 -4.94
N LYS A 255 -21.23 -12.38 -6.07
CA LYS A 255 -20.60 -12.55 -7.39
C LYS A 255 -19.95 -11.25 -7.90
N GLU A 256 -20.26 -10.10 -7.30
CA GLU A 256 -19.73 -8.81 -7.72
C GLU A 256 -18.24 -8.66 -7.35
N LEU A 257 -17.75 -9.38 -6.33
CA LEU A 257 -16.32 -9.40 -6.01
C LEU A 257 -15.49 -9.88 -7.20
N ASP A 258 -15.90 -10.96 -7.87
CA ASP A 258 -15.14 -11.47 -9.03
C ASP A 258 -15.14 -10.46 -10.19
N SER A 259 -16.24 -9.72 -10.37
CA SER A 259 -16.33 -8.61 -11.34
C SER A 259 -15.41 -7.44 -10.97
N LEU A 260 -15.33 -7.06 -9.70
CA LEU A 260 -14.41 -6.03 -9.22
C LEU A 260 -12.94 -6.43 -9.45
N LEU A 261 -12.59 -7.68 -9.15
CA LEU A 261 -11.23 -8.19 -9.37
C LEU A 261 -10.89 -8.27 -10.87
N ASN A 262 -11.84 -8.62 -11.73
CA ASN A 262 -11.67 -8.52 -13.18
C ASN A 262 -11.44 -7.08 -13.63
N LYS A 263 -12.21 -6.13 -13.10
CA LYS A 263 -12.08 -4.70 -13.42
C LYS A 263 -10.72 -4.16 -12.99
N ALA A 264 -10.23 -4.55 -11.81
CA ALA A 264 -8.89 -4.19 -11.34
C ALA A 264 -7.81 -4.62 -12.35
N LEU A 265 -7.82 -5.89 -12.79
CA LEU A 265 -6.88 -6.37 -13.80
C LEU A 265 -7.01 -5.63 -15.13
N ALA A 266 -8.23 -5.38 -15.59
CA ALA A 266 -8.49 -4.70 -16.85
C ALA A 266 -7.99 -3.24 -16.83
N LEU A 267 -8.16 -2.53 -15.72
CA LEU A 267 -7.65 -1.15 -15.56
C LEU A 267 -6.11 -1.11 -15.62
N GLU A 268 -5.46 -2.05 -14.93
CA GLU A 268 -3.99 -2.19 -14.96
C GLU A 268 -3.49 -2.49 -16.37
N GLU A 269 -4.11 -3.45 -17.05
CA GLU A 269 -3.71 -3.85 -18.41
C GLU A 269 -3.95 -2.74 -19.43
N ALA A 270 -5.08 -2.03 -19.33
CA ALA A 270 -5.41 -0.94 -20.23
C ALA A 270 -4.49 0.28 -20.04
N SER A 271 -4.05 0.56 -18.82
CA SER A 271 -3.40 1.83 -18.47
C SER A 271 -1.88 1.70 -18.30
N LEU A 272 -1.36 0.55 -17.85
CA LEU A 272 0.07 0.34 -17.57
C LEU A 272 0.82 -0.45 -18.64
N THR A 273 0.37 -0.39 -19.90
CA THR A 273 1.17 -0.94 -21.02
C THR A 273 2.50 -0.20 -21.15
N TRP A 274 3.58 -0.90 -21.54
CA TRP A 274 4.88 -0.30 -21.80
C TRP A 274 4.78 0.90 -22.77
N ALA A 275 3.93 0.78 -23.80
CA ALA A 275 3.69 1.83 -24.78
C ALA A 275 3.05 3.10 -24.20
N LYS A 276 2.25 2.99 -23.12
CA LYS A 276 1.62 4.12 -22.45
C LYS A 276 2.47 4.70 -21.32
N THR A 277 3.28 3.87 -20.65
CA THR A 277 4.06 4.29 -19.48
C THR A 277 5.46 4.79 -19.84
N ILE A 278 6.18 4.05 -20.69
CA ILE A 278 7.61 4.27 -20.99
C ILE A 278 7.86 4.58 -22.46
N GLY A 279 6.98 4.09 -23.34
CA GLY A 279 7.07 4.27 -24.79
C GLY A 279 7.27 5.72 -25.25
N PRO A 280 6.58 6.72 -24.67
CA PRO A 280 6.79 8.12 -25.02
C PRO A 280 8.19 8.59 -24.63
N ALA A 281 8.68 8.20 -23.45
CA ALA A 281 10.02 8.52 -22.98
C ALA A 281 11.09 7.86 -23.86
N VAL A 282 10.99 6.56 -24.14
CA VAL A 282 11.96 5.84 -24.99
C VAL A 282 11.96 6.35 -26.43
N THR A 283 10.80 6.70 -26.98
CA THR A 283 10.70 7.33 -28.32
C THR A 283 11.38 8.69 -28.34
N ALA A 284 11.19 9.49 -27.29
CA ALA A 284 11.83 10.78 -27.16
C ALA A 284 13.36 10.65 -26.97
N ILE A 285 13.82 9.62 -26.25
CA ILE A 285 15.24 9.29 -26.06
C ILE A 285 15.89 8.87 -27.38
N ARG A 286 15.26 7.97 -28.15
CA ARG A 286 15.74 7.57 -29.48
C ARG A 286 15.86 8.74 -30.46
N ARG A 287 15.01 9.76 -30.31
CA ARG A 287 15.07 11.00 -31.12
C ARG A 287 16.19 11.94 -30.68
N LEU A 288 16.59 11.92 -29.41
CA LEU A 288 17.69 12.73 -28.87
C LEU A 288 19.06 12.12 -29.19
N GLY A 289 19.27 10.82 -28.98
CA GLY A 289 20.55 10.16 -29.32
C GLY A 289 20.95 10.25 -30.79
N ARG A 290 19.97 10.41 -31.70
CA ARG A 290 20.22 10.69 -33.13
C ARG A 290 20.73 12.12 -33.40
N ARG A 291 20.65 13.03 -32.43
CA ARG A 291 21.02 14.46 -32.54
C ARG A 291 22.35 14.79 -31.83
N SER A 292 22.78 13.99 -30.84
CA SER A 292 24.01 14.21 -30.04
C SER A 292 25.30 13.70 -30.69
N ALA A 293 25.22 12.87 -31.72
CA ALA A 293 26.40 12.21 -32.29
C ALA A 293 27.49 13.23 -32.70
N GLY A 294 28.67 13.16 -32.05
CA GLY A 294 29.89 13.89 -32.45
C GLY A 294 30.31 15.14 -31.65
N LYS A 295 29.98 15.28 -30.35
CA LYS A 295 30.45 16.41 -29.50
C LYS A 295 31.54 16.01 -28.49
N ASP A 296 32.44 16.95 -28.15
CA ASP A 296 33.63 16.73 -27.29
C ASP A 296 33.32 16.56 -25.79
N ALA A 297 33.67 15.39 -25.24
CA ALA A 297 33.45 14.97 -23.85
C ALA A 297 34.00 15.94 -22.77
N SER A 298 35.06 16.70 -23.06
CA SER A 298 35.68 17.60 -22.09
C SER A 298 34.85 18.88 -21.88
N ALA A 299 34.38 19.49 -22.96
CA ALA A 299 33.48 20.64 -22.92
C ALA A 299 32.14 20.28 -22.25
N LEU A 300 31.71 19.04 -22.48
CA LEU A 300 30.51 18.46 -21.94
C LEU A 300 30.59 18.32 -20.39
N ALA A 301 31.65 17.70 -19.87
CA ALA A 301 31.84 17.55 -18.43
C ALA A 301 31.95 18.89 -17.67
N GLN A 302 32.50 19.93 -18.30
CA GLN A 302 32.57 21.28 -17.72
C GLN A 302 31.19 21.95 -17.63
N TYR A 303 30.38 21.88 -18.70
CA TYR A 303 29.02 22.42 -18.70
C TYR A 303 28.12 21.79 -17.61
N ALA A 304 28.24 20.48 -17.40
CA ALA A 304 27.50 19.78 -16.35
C ALA A 304 27.89 20.25 -14.94
N LYS A 305 29.17 20.50 -14.69
CA LYS A 305 29.65 21.04 -13.40
C LYS A 305 29.12 22.45 -13.16
N ASP A 306 29.04 23.27 -14.21
CA ASP A 306 28.61 24.67 -14.10
C ASP A 306 27.09 24.83 -13.90
N HIS A 307 26.29 23.80 -14.20
CA HIS A 307 24.82 23.83 -14.12
C HIS A 307 24.21 22.94 -13.01
N ILE A 308 25.02 22.24 -12.23
CA ILE A 308 24.57 21.65 -10.96
C ILE A 308 24.31 22.81 -9.99
N LYS A 309 23.06 23.26 -9.89
CA LYS A 309 22.65 24.16 -8.81
C LYS A 309 22.92 23.47 -7.47
N PRO A 310 23.48 24.17 -6.46
CA PRO A 310 23.47 23.66 -5.10
C PRO A 310 22.01 23.44 -4.69
N SER A 311 21.67 22.22 -4.31
CA SER A 311 20.39 21.91 -3.69
C SER A 311 20.33 22.61 -2.33
N HIS A 312 19.48 23.64 -2.23
CA HIS A 312 18.95 24.15 -0.96
C HIS A 312 17.67 23.41 -0.59
#